data_AF-A0A538ES58-F1
#
_entry.id   AF-A0A538ES58-F1
#
_cell.length_a   1.000
_cell.length_b   1.000
_cell.length_c   1.000
_cell.angle_alpha   90.00
_cell.angle_beta   90.00
_cell.angle_gamma   90.00
#
_symmetry.space_group_name_H-M   'P 1'
#
loop_
_entity.id
_entity.type
_entity.pdbx_description
1 polymer ?
#
loop_
_entity_poly.entity_id
_entity_poly.type
_entity_poly.pdbx_seq_one_letter_code
_entity_poly.pdbx_strand_id
1 'polypeptide(L)'
;MRLRRDLTCRELVELVTDYFEGALPARVRRRFERHIGKCDGCTAYLEQMRVTIELTSRLRTEDVPSEALEPLLVAFRDWHADGA
;
A
#
# COMPACT_ATOMS: atom_id res chain seq x y z
N MET A 1 25.32 -22.30 1.25
CA MET A 1 25.09 -21.06 2.04
C MET A 1 24.28 -20.08 1.18
N ARG A 2 22.97 -19.91 1.41
CA ARG A 2 22.15 -18.93 0.65
C ARG A 2 22.43 -17.54 1.22
N LEU A 3 23.26 -16.75 0.53
CA LEU A 3 23.38 -15.32 0.76
C LEU A 3 21.98 -14.70 0.78
N ARG A 4 21.71 -13.85 1.77
CA ARG A 4 20.41 -13.21 2.00
C ARG A 4 19.89 -12.63 0.67
N ARG A 5 18.87 -13.24 0.06
CA ARG A 5 18.29 -12.75 -1.20
C ARG A 5 17.88 -11.29 -1.01
N ASP A 6 18.41 -10.39 -1.83
CA ASP A 6 17.85 -9.04 -1.97
C ASP A 6 16.39 -9.17 -2.43
N LEU A 7 15.54 -8.20 -2.07
CA LEU A 7 14.16 -8.19 -2.54
C LEU A 7 14.15 -8.03 -4.05
N THR A 8 13.23 -8.71 -4.72
CA THR A 8 12.86 -8.38 -6.10
C THR A 8 11.98 -7.12 -6.12
N CYS A 9 11.87 -6.45 -7.26
CA CYS A 9 10.98 -5.30 -7.40
C CYS A 9 9.51 -5.67 -7.07
N ARG A 10 9.09 -6.89 -7.44
CA ARG A 10 7.75 -7.40 -7.12
C ARG A 10 7.53 -7.53 -5.61
N GLU A 11 8.45 -8.19 -4.91
CA GLU A 11 8.37 -8.32 -3.45
C GLU A 11 8.42 -6.95 -2.76
N LEU A 12 9.12 -5.97 -3.34
CA LEU A 12 9.12 -4.60 -2.81
C LEU A 12 7.75 -3.93 -2.95
N VAL A 13 7.14 -4.03 -4.12
CA VAL A 13 5.80 -3.50 -4.41
C VAL A 13 4.77 -4.07 -3.44
N GLU A 14 4.84 -5.38 -3.16
CA GLU A 14 3.96 -6.07 -2.21
C GLU A 14 4.14 -5.58 -0.75
N LEU A 15 5.31 -5.05 -0.40
CA LEU A 15 5.63 -4.57 0.96
C LEU A 15 5.46 -3.05 1.14
N VAL A 16 5.05 -2.32 0.09
CA VAL A 16 5.07 -0.85 0.10
C VAL A 16 4.11 -0.25 1.12
N THR A 17 2.93 -0.86 1.31
CA THR A 17 1.92 -0.40 2.26
C THR A 17 2.45 -0.52 3.69
N ASP A 18 2.90 -1.71 4.09
CA ASP A 18 3.51 -1.95 5.40
C ASP A 18 4.72 -1.04 5.67
N TYR A 19 5.47 -0.66 4.62
CA TYR A 19 6.58 0.28 4.75
C TYR A 19 6.08 1.68 5.13
N PHE A 20 5.04 2.18 4.46
CA PHE A 20 4.45 3.49 4.77
C PHE A 20 3.75 3.50 6.13
N GLU A 21 3.11 2.40 6.51
CA GLU A 21 2.43 2.25 7.80
C GLU A 21 3.41 1.97 8.97
N GLY A 22 4.69 1.75 8.68
CA GLY A 22 5.68 1.42 9.70
C GLY A 22 5.50 0.01 10.30
N ALA A 23 4.71 -0.85 9.64
CA ALA A 23 4.38 -2.20 10.09
C ALA A 23 5.47 -3.24 9.76
N LEU A 24 6.44 -2.91 8.89
CA LEU A 24 7.51 -3.84 8.52
C LEU A 24 8.42 -4.19 9.71
N PRO A 25 8.71 -5.48 9.94
CA PRO A 25 9.76 -5.89 10.86
C PRO A 25 11.10 -5.26 10.49
N ALA A 26 11.89 -4.83 11.47
CA ALA A 26 13.13 -4.08 11.24
C ALA A 26 14.10 -4.75 10.23
N ARG A 27 14.16 -6.08 10.22
CA ARG A 27 14.98 -6.84 9.26
C ARG A 27 14.47 -6.69 7.82
N VAL A 28 13.15 -6.66 7.62
CA VAL A 28 12.51 -6.51 6.31
C VAL A 28 12.66 -5.07 5.84
N ARG A 29 12.42 -4.09 6.72
CA ARG A 29 12.62 -2.66 6.43
C ARG A 29 14.04 -2.37 5.92
N ARG A 30 15.08 -2.90 6.56
CA ARG A 30 16.47 -2.76 6.05
C ARG A 30 16.70 -3.38 4.67
N ARG A 31 15.96 -4.43 4.30
CA ARG A 31 16.04 -5.02 2.95
C ARG A 31 15.33 -4.15 1.92
N PHE A 32 14.18 -3.60 2.30
CA PHE A 32 13.42 -2.63 1.50
C PHE A 32 14.26 -1.38 1.19
N GLU A 33 14.81 -0.74 2.23
CA GLU A 33 15.63 0.47 2.11
C GLU A 33 16.89 0.23 1.26
N ARG A 34 17.53 -0.93 1.42
CA ARG A 34 18.67 -1.32 0.58
C ARG A 34 18.29 -1.50 -0.89
N HIS A 35 17.10 -2.01 -1.18
CA HIS A 35 16.65 -2.21 -2.56
C HIS A 35 16.37 -0.87 -3.24
N ILE A 36 15.60 0.03 -2.61
CA ILE A 36 15.33 1.35 -3.20
C ILE A 36 16.63 2.15 -3.38
N GLY A 37 17.60 2.03 -2.47
CA GLY A 37 18.91 2.67 -2.63
C GLY A 37 19.76 2.17 -3.80
N LYS A 38 19.34 1.12 -4.51
CA LYS A 38 20.05 0.54 -5.66
C LYS A 38 19.20 0.43 -6.93
N CYS A 39 17.91 0.72 -6.86
CA CYS A 39 16.98 0.52 -7.96
C CYS A 39 16.18 1.81 -8.20
N ASP A 40 16.51 2.50 -9.30
CA ASP A 40 15.85 3.75 -9.69
C ASP A 40 14.36 3.55 -9.94
N GLY A 41 13.97 2.41 -10.54
CA GLY A 41 12.56 2.09 -10.78
C GLY A 41 11.74 1.95 -9.50
N CYS A 42 12.27 1.29 -8.47
CA CYS A 42 11.58 1.18 -7.18
C CYS A 42 11.63 2.47 -6.37
N THR A 43 12.65 3.32 -6.56
CA THR A 43 12.67 4.67 -5.99
C THR A 43 11.58 5.54 -6.61
N ALA A 44 11.45 5.53 -7.93
CA ALA A 44 10.40 6.22 -8.65
C ALA A 44 9.01 5.71 -8.24
N TYR A 45 8.83 4.39 -8.15
CA TYR A 45 7.58 3.78 -7.66
C TYR A 45 7.21 4.26 -6.25
N LEU A 46 8.18 4.31 -5.33
CA LEU A 46 7.93 4.79 -3.97
C LEU A 46 7.47 6.26 -3.96
N GLU A 47 8.05 7.08 -4.83
CA GLU A 47 7.64 8.47 -4.97
C GLU A 47 6.24 8.62 -5.58
N GLN A 48 5.92 7.83 -6.61
CA GLN A 48 4.57 7.76 -7.16
C GLN A 48 3.55 7.38 -6.08
N MET A 49 3.87 6.40 -5.24
CA MET A 49 2.99 6.01 -4.14
C MET A 49 2.81 7.12 -3.10
N ARG A 50 3.84 7.92 -2.79
CA ARG A 50 3.69 9.11 -1.93
C ARG A 50 2.71 10.12 -2.52
N VAL A 51 2.85 10.41 -3.81
CA VAL A 51 1.94 11.32 -4.52
C VAL A 51 0.52 10.76 -4.52
N THR A 52 0.34 9.47 -4.78
CA THR A 52 -0.98 8.82 -4.72
C THR A 52 -1.61 8.97 -3.34
N ILE A 53 -0.87 8.68 -2.26
CA ILE A 53 -1.34 8.84 -0.88
C ILE A 53 -1.73 10.29 -0.60
N GLU A 54 -0.89 11.24 -1.02
CA GLU A 54 -1.15 12.66 -0.83
C GLU A 54 -2.42 13.12 -1.54
N LEU A 55 -2.59 12.75 -2.82
CA LEU A 55 -3.76 13.10 -3.61
C LEU A 55 -5.04 12.45 -3.06
N THR A 56 -5.00 11.17 -2.68
CA THR A 56 -6.18 10.47 -2.16
C THR A 56 -6.54 10.88 -0.73
N SER A 57 -5.57 11.30 0.08
CA SER A 57 -5.83 11.80 1.44
C SER A 57 -6.67 13.08 1.49
N ARG A 58 -6.77 13.79 0.36
CA ARG A 58 -7.56 15.02 0.22
C ARG A 58 -9.04 14.74 -0.10
N LEU A 59 -9.39 13.51 -0.47
CA LEU A 59 -10.77 13.12 -0.72
C LEU A 59 -11.56 13.14 0.58
N ARG A 60 -12.75 13.73 0.53
CA ARG A 60 -13.67 13.86 1.64
C ARG A 60 -14.94 13.05 1.35
N THR A 61 -15.73 12.77 2.38
CA THR A 61 -16.97 11.98 2.22
C THR A 61 -17.95 12.62 1.24
N GLU A 62 -18.00 13.95 1.22
CA GLU A 62 -18.81 14.76 0.30
C GLU A 62 -18.34 14.71 -1.16
N ASP A 63 -17.14 14.21 -1.44
CA ASP A 63 -16.68 13.98 -2.81
C ASP A 63 -17.26 12.67 -3.40
N VAL A 64 -17.88 11.83 -2.56
CA VAL A 64 -18.58 10.61 -2.99
C VAL A 64 -20.03 10.97 -3.36
N PRO A 65 -20.48 10.66 -4.60
CA PRO A 65 -21.86 10.91 -4.99
C PRO A 65 -22.84 10.18 -4.07
N SER A 66 -23.86 10.88 -3.57
CA SER A 66 -24.83 10.34 -2.63
C SER A 66 -25.56 9.09 -3.14
N GLU A 67 -25.82 9.04 -4.45
CA GLU A 67 -26.44 7.92 -5.14
C GLU A 67 -25.57 6.66 -5.17
N ALA A 68 -24.25 6.81 -5.03
CA ALA A 68 -23.31 5.68 -4.94
C ALA A 68 -23.06 5.27 -3.48
N LEU A 69 -23.19 6.19 -2.52
CA LEU A 69 -22.88 5.94 -1.11
C LEU A 69 -23.84 4.93 -0.47
N GLU A 70 -25.15 5.09 -0.68
CA GLU A 70 -26.18 4.23 -0.07
C GLU A 70 -26.06 2.76 -0.53
N PRO A 71 -25.93 2.45 -1.85
CA PRO A 71 -25.69 1.09 -2.31
C PRO A 71 -24.38 0.48 -1.77
N LEU A 72 -23.31 1.26 -1.68
CA LEU A 72 -22.03 0.80 -1.14
C LEU A 72 -22.17 0.41 0.35
N LEU A 73 -22.84 1.23 1.15
CA LEU A 73 -23.05 0.94 2.58
C LEU A 73 -23.95 -0.28 2.83
N VAL A 74 -24.92 -0.56 1.96
CA VAL A 74 -25.69 -1.80 2.01
C VAL A 74 -24.79 -3.00 1.71
N ALA A 75 -24.05 -2.95 0.59
CA ALA A 75 -23.16 -4.04 0.19
C ALA A 75 -22.10 -4.38 1.25
N PHE A 76 -21.48 -3.38 1.89
CA PHE A 76 -20.51 -3.61 2.96
C PHE A 76 -21.12 -4.19 4.24
N ARG A 77 -22.39 -3.87 4.56
CA ARG A 77 -23.09 -4.44 5.72
C ARG A 77 -23.41 -5.92 5.51
N ASP A 78 -23.88 -6.28 4.31
CA ASP A 78 -24.22 -7.66 3.97
C ASP A 78 -22.96 -8.54 3.86
N TRP A 79 -21.85 -7.97 3.36
CA TRP A 79 -20.56 -8.69 3.28
C TRP A 79 -20.04 -9.18 4.64
N HIS A 80 -20.24 -8.40 5.71
CA HIS A 80 -19.89 -8.83 7.06
C HIS A 80 -20.91 -9.79 7.69
N ALA A 81 -22.12 -9.89 7.14
CA ALA A 81 -23.14 -10.84 7.59
C ALA A 81 -22.97 -12.24 6.96
N ASP A 82 -22.44 -12.30 5.74
CA ASP A 82 -22.26 -13.55 4.97
C ASP A 82 -20.87 -14.20 5.16
N GLY A 83 -19.97 -13.56 5.92
CA GLY A 83 -18.60 -13.99 6.13
C GLY A 83 -18.22 -14.14 7.61
N ALA A 84 -18.76 -15.16 8.28
CA ALA A 84 -18.22 -15.73 9.52
C ALA A 84 -18.03 -17.25 9.37
#